data_AF-A0A3S1HPZ7-F1
#
_entry.id   AF-A0A3S1HPZ7-F1
#
_cell.length_a   1.000
_cell.length_b   1.000
_cell.length_c   1.000
_cell.angle_alpha   90.00
_cell.angle_beta   90.00
_cell.angle_gamma   90.00
#
_symmetry.space_group_name_H-M   'P 1'
#
loop_
_entity.id
_entity.type
_entity.pdbx_description
1 polymer ?
#
loop_
_entity_poly.entity_id
_entity_poly.type
_entity_poly.pdbx_seq_one_letter_code
_entity_poly.pdbx_strand_id
1 'polypeptide(L)' 'MTVEVLADRNARARRDEEVDVVIVGAGPSGSVAALHLARAGISVVVLEQGEWPDYAAYTGARPEHELVSTKLWHP' A
#
# COMPACT_ATOMS: atom_id res chain seq x y z
N MET A 1 1.58 -13.31 27.35
CA MET A 1 1.97 -12.60 26.12
C MET A 1 0.69 -12.02 25.54
N THR A 2 0.32 -10.84 26.02
CA THR A 2 -0.88 -10.10 25.62
C THR A 2 -0.61 -9.47 24.26
N VAL A 3 -1.23 -10.00 23.22
CA VAL A 3 -1.39 -9.29 21.95
C VAL A 3 -2.43 -8.23 22.25
N GLU A 4 -2.02 -6.97 22.44
CA GLU A 4 -2.97 -5.85 22.45
C GLU A 4 -3.71 -5.89 21.12
N VAL A 5 -5.00 -6.18 21.21
CA VAL A 5 -5.89 -6.34 20.09
C VAL A 5 -5.84 -5.05 19.29
N LEU A 6 -5.26 -5.15 18.09
CA LEU A 6 -5.46 -4.32 16.91
C LEU A 6 -5.90 -2.89 17.25
N ALA A 7 -4.95 -1.94 17.16
CA ALA A 7 -5.26 -0.55 16.85
C ALA A 7 -6.50 -0.56 15.94
N ASP A 8 -7.58 0.04 16.46
CA ASP A 8 -8.94 -0.04 15.95
C ASP A 8 -8.93 -0.30 14.43
N ARG A 9 -9.53 -1.41 14.00
CA ARG A 9 -9.48 -1.84 12.58
C ARG A 9 -10.00 -0.77 11.62
N ASN A 10 -10.68 0.25 12.14
CA ASN A 10 -11.17 1.42 11.43
C ASN A 10 -10.56 2.76 11.89
N ALA A 11 -9.53 2.78 12.75
CA ALA A 11 -8.83 4.01 13.09
C ALA A 11 -8.16 4.56 11.84
N ARG A 12 -8.76 5.60 11.27
CA ARG A 12 -8.07 6.45 10.31
C ARG A 12 -6.98 7.20 11.06
N ALA A 13 -5.77 7.15 10.50
CA ALA A 13 -4.69 8.02 10.96
C ALA A 13 -5.17 9.47 10.96
N ARG A 14 -4.95 10.19 12.07
CA ARG A 14 -5.30 11.62 12.14
C ARG A 14 -4.29 12.41 11.31
N ARG A 15 -4.71 13.56 10.78
CA ARG A 15 -3.84 14.42 9.94
C ARG A 15 -2.55 14.84 10.65
N ASP A 16 -2.60 14.98 11.97
CA ASP A 16 -1.48 15.42 12.81
C ASP A 16 -0.92 14.26 13.66
N GLU A 17 -1.16 13.01 13.24
CA GLU A 17 -0.60 11.84 13.92
C GLU A 17 0.86 11.64 13.52
N GLU A 18 1.75 11.67 14.50
CA GLU A 18 3.15 11.30 14.30
C GLU A 18 3.28 9.79 14.18
N VAL A 19 3.99 9.34 13.14
CA VAL A 19 4.33 7.94 12.92
C VAL A 19 5.80 7.80 12.56
N ASP A 20 6.36 6.63 12.84
CA ASP A 20 7.77 6.34 12.58
C ASP A 20 8.05 6.22 11.07
N VAL A 21 7.09 5.68 10.31
CA VAL A 21 7.25 5.40 8.87
C VAL A 21 6.00 5.77 8.08
N VAL A 22 6.21 6.44 6.95
CA VAL A 22 5.19 6.64 5.91
C VAL A 22 5.58 5.87 4.65
N ILE A 23 4.67 5.04 4.14
CA ILE A 23 4.81 4.33 2.87
C ILE A 23 3.88 4.96 1.84
N VAL A 24 4.41 5.32 0.68
CA VAL A 24 3.62 5.81 -0.45
C VAL A 24 3.53 4.68 -1.47
N GLY A 25 2.31 4.16 -1.66
CA GLY A 25 1.99 2.99 -2.49
C GLY A 25 1.62 1.76 -1.65
N ALA A 26 0.37 1.31 -1.74
CA ALA A 26 -0.16 0.06 -1.20
C ALA A 26 -0.13 -1.10 -2.22
N GLY A 27 0.81 -1.04 -3.18
CA GLY A 27 1.14 -2.16 -4.06
C GLY A 27 1.88 -3.29 -3.34
N PRO A 28 2.29 -4.35 -4.07
CA PRO A 28 2.86 -5.57 -3.48
C PRO A 28 4.04 -5.32 -2.52
N SER A 29 4.98 -4.45 -2.91
CA SER A 29 6.14 -4.10 -2.08
C SER A 29 5.75 -3.30 -0.85
N GLY A 30 4.90 -2.28 -1.01
CA GLY A 30 4.47 -1.41 0.08
C GLY A 30 3.65 -2.13 1.14
N SER A 31 2.72 -3.01 0.73
CA SER A 31 1.92 -3.81 1.67
C SER A 31 2.77 -4.80 2.45
N VAL A 32 3.73 -5.47 1.80
CA VAL A 32 4.64 -6.40 2.47
C VAL A 32 5.54 -5.66 3.46
N ALA A 33 6.11 -4.51 3.07
CA ALA A 33 6.90 -3.67 3.96
C ALA A 33 6.09 -3.21 5.18
N ALA A 34 4.87 -2.70 4.96
CA ALA A 34 3.96 -2.27 6.02
C ALA A 34 3.66 -3.41 7.01
N LEU A 35 3.38 -4.62 6.50
CA LEU A 35 3.12 -5.79 7.34
C LEU A 35 4.33 -6.13 8.22
N HIS A 36 5.53 -6.11 7.67
CA HIS A 36 6.74 -6.41 8.42
C HIS A 36 7.02 -5.37 9.50
N LEU A 37 6.87 -4.08 9.18
CA LEU A 37 7.07 -2.98 10.13
C LEU A 37 6.03 -3.02 11.25
N ALA A 38 4.75 -3.17 10.92
CA ALA A 38 3.68 -3.26 11.91
C ALA A 38 3.86 -4.48 12.84
N ARG A 39 4.29 -5.63 12.30
CA ARG A 39 4.62 -6.82 13.12
C ARG A 39 5.83 -6.61 14.04
N ALA A 40 6.73 -5.71 13.68
CA ALA A 40 7.84 -5.29 14.53
C ALA A 40 7.44 -4.23 15.57
N GLY A 41 6.17 -3.82 15.60
CA GLY A 41 5.65 -2.80 16.52
C GLY A 41 5.95 -1.36 16.09
N ILE A 42 6.37 -1.15 14.84
CA ILE A 42 6.66 0.17 14.28
C ILE A 42 5.36 0.80 13.80
N SER A 43 5.12 2.06 14.18
CA SER A 43 3.94 2.80 13.72
C SER A 43 4.10 3.18 12.25
N VAL A 44 3.13 2.79 11.41
CA VAL A 44 3.22 2.96 9.96
C VAL A 44 1.91 3.47 9.38
N VAL A 45 2.00 4.44 8.46
CA VAL A 45 0.90 4.89 7.62
C VAL A 45 1.19 4.55 6.18
N VAL A 46 0.21 4.01 5.47
CA VAL A 46 0.29 3.74 4.03
C VAL A 46 -0.67 4.67 3.29
N LEU A 47 -0.15 5.39 2.31
CA LEU A 47 -0.91 6.26 1.41
C LEU A 47 -0.99 5.61 0.04
N GLU A 48 -2.19 5.48 -0.52
CA GLU A 48 -2.40 4.98 -1.87
C GLU A 48 -3.41 5.88 -2.59
N GLN A 49 -3.16 6.10 -3.88
CA GLN A 49 -4.07 6.84 -4.74
C GLN A 49 -5.02 5.85 -5.44
N GLY A 50 -6.31 6.04 -5.23
CA GLY A 50 -7.34 5.26 -5.90
C GLY A 50 -7.66 3.96 -5.18
N GLU A 51 -8.33 3.06 -5.89
CA GLU A 51 -8.81 1.79 -5.36
C GLU A 51 -7.88 0.63 -5.74
N TRP A 52 -8.17 -0.56 -5.19
CA TRP A 52 -7.46 -1.78 -5.54
C TRP A 52 -7.55 -2.04 -7.05
N PRO A 53 -6.42 -2.15 -7.76
CA PRO A 53 -6.44 -2.29 -9.21
C PRO A 53 -6.93 -3.69 -9.62
N ASP A 54 -7.60 -3.77 -10.76
CA ASP A 54 -7.86 -5.05 -11.41
C ASP A 54 -6.54 -5.60 -11.99
N TYR A 55 -5.97 -6.58 -11.30
CA TYR A 55 -4.73 -7.23 -11.74
C TYR A 55 -4.90 -7.99 -13.06
N ALA A 56 -6.12 -8.37 -13.45
CA ALA A 56 -6.35 -8.93 -14.78
C ALA A 56 -6.06 -7.90 -15.87
N ALA A 57 -6.26 -6.61 -15.60
CA ALA A 57 -5.92 -5.52 -16.52
C ALA A 57 -4.43 -5.14 -16.49
N TYR A 58 -3.63 -5.68 -15.57
CA TYR A 58 -2.19 -5.40 -15.50
C TYR A 58 -1.48 -5.95 -16.73
N THR A 59 -0.89 -5.05 -17.51
CA THR A 59 -0.28 -5.37 -18.81
C THR A 59 1.16 -5.86 -18.69
N GLY A 60 1.78 -5.81 -17.51
CA GLY A 60 3.21 -6.10 -17.27
C GLY A 60 3.73 -7.45 -17.76
N ALA A 61 2.85 -8.45 -17.84
CA ALA A 61 3.20 -9.80 -18.30
C ALA A 61 2.70 -10.12 -19.72
N ARG A 62 2.04 -9.17 -20.39
CA ARG A 62 1.46 -9.39 -21.72
C ARG A 62 2.47 -9.05 -22.82
N PRO A 63 2.48 -9.77 -23.96
CA PRO A 63 3.32 -9.41 -25.10
C PRO A 63 3.14 -7.95 -25.55
N GLU A 64 1.95 -7.39 -25.37
CA GLU A 64 1.65 -6.00 -25.75
C GLU A 64 2.21 -4.95 -24.77
N HIS A 65 2.82 -5.34 -23.64
CA HIS A 65 3.24 -4.44 -22.55
C HIS A 65 4.08 -3.26 -23.03
N GLU A 66 5.04 -3.52 -23.91
CA GLU A 66 5.95 -2.49 -24.45
C GLU A 66 5.18 -1.42 -25.25
N LEU A 67 4.09 -1.81 -25.91
CA LEU A 67 3.27 -0.92 -26.73
C LEU A 67 2.26 -0.11 -25.93
N VAL A 68 1.81 -0.62 -24.78
CA VAL A 68 0.71 -0.04 -23.99
C VAL A 68 1.17 0.65 -22.71
N SER A 69 2.36 0.33 -22.19
CA SER A 69 2.88 0.89 -20.92
C SER A 69 3.06 2.42 -20.96
N THR A 70 3.40 2.97 -22.13
CA THR A 70 3.66 4.41 -22.32
C THR A 70 2.40 5.25 -22.57
N LYS A 71 1.29 4.64 -23.01
CA LYS A 71 0.06 5.39 -23.38
C LYS A 71 -1.06 5.31 -22.36
N LEU A 72 -1.00 4.37 -21.42
CA LEU A 72 -2.05 4.15 -20.43
C LEU A 72 -1.80 4.87 -19.10
N TRP A 73 -0.58 5.34 -18.85
CA TRP A 73 -0.22 5.99 -17.59
C TRP A 73 -0.32 7.52 -17.68
N HIS A 74 -1.54 8.04 -17.59
CA HIS A 74 -1.91 9.36 -17.09
C HIS A 74 -3.39 9.27 -16.64
N PRO A 75 -3.73 9.55 -15.37
CA PRO A 75 -5.09 9.92 -15.01
C PRO A 75 -5.47 11.28 -15.61
#